data_AF-A0A953YQT8-F1
#
_entry.id   AF-A0A953YQT8-F1
#
_cell.length_a   1.000
_cell.length_b   1.000
_cell.length_c   1.000
_cell.angle_alpha   90.00
_cell.angle_beta   90.00
_cell.angle_gamma   90.00
#
_symmetry.space_group_name_H-M   'P 1'
#
loop_
_entity.id
_entity.type
_entity.pdbx_description
1 polymer ?
#
loop_
_entity_poly.entity_id
_entity_poly.type
_entity_poly.pdbx_seq_one_letter_code
_entity_poly.pdbx_strand_id
1 'polypeptide(L)'
;MFRLTLSRKLPLLVVGLSLVAAGITGTIAFYQAQSALSHAAESRMSGLRDARRFVLQGYMDHLATELHIIASNPTVVRAVSDFSQAIHEVGPEQFQEIVDSFVTDNPYPDGEGYELLSTGSTDPYTLVHQRDHPWLRQFVADGIFDDVYLIDASGQIVYTAAKHGDLGHLMSDEEIAERPLAHAFMHISSDPHRLPYL
;
A
#
# COMPACT_ATOMS: atom_id res chain seq x y z
N MET A 1 -27.76 -61.81 -44.80
CA MET A 1 -26.32 -62.00 -45.06
C MET A 1 -25.96 -61.37 -46.41
N PHE A 2 -25.44 -60.14 -46.43
CA PHE A 2 -25.04 -59.49 -47.67
C PHE A 2 -23.85 -60.23 -48.31
N ARG A 3 -24.05 -60.91 -49.45
CA ARG A 3 -22.95 -61.52 -50.22
C ARG A 3 -22.27 -60.45 -51.07
N LEU A 4 -21.31 -59.75 -50.48
CA LEU A 4 -20.42 -58.81 -51.19
C LEU A 4 -19.45 -59.59 -52.10
N THR A 5 -19.21 -59.09 -53.32
CA THR A 5 -18.19 -59.63 -54.23
C THR A 5 -16.78 -59.34 -53.70
N LEU A 6 -15.79 -60.18 -54.01
CA LEU A 6 -14.41 -60.08 -53.48
C LEU A 6 -13.78 -58.69 -53.74
N SER A 7 -14.14 -58.05 -54.85
CA SER A 7 -13.72 -56.69 -55.24
C SER A 7 -14.22 -55.58 -54.30
N ARG A 8 -15.34 -55.76 -53.58
CA ARG A 8 -15.87 -54.77 -52.62
C ARG A 8 -15.39 -54.99 -51.18
N LYS A 9 -14.92 -56.20 -50.83
CA LYS A 9 -14.49 -56.54 -49.47
C LYS A 9 -13.15 -55.92 -49.07
N LEU A 10 -12.18 -55.92 -49.99
CA LEU A 10 -10.84 -55.37 -49.74
C LEU A 10 -10.87 -53.83 -49.50
N PRO A 11 -11.54 -53.01 -50.33
CA PRO A 11 -11.61 -51.57 -50.11
C PRO A 11 -12.33 -51.20 -48.80
N LEU A 12 -13.43 -51.89 -48.46
CA LEU A 12 -14.18 -51.64 -47.22
C LEU A 12 -13.32 -51.88 -45.96
N LEU A 13 -12.45 -52.89 -46.00
CA LEU A 13 -11.55 -53.21 -44.89
C LEU A 13 -10.48 -52.12 -44.72
N VAL A 14 -9.91 -51.63 -45.83
CA VAL A 14 -8.94 -50.52 -45.81
C VAL A 14 -9.56 -49.23 -45.29
N VAL A 15 -10.78 -48.89 -45.73
CA VAL A 15 -11.51 -47.71 -45.23
C VAL A 15 -11.83 -47.85 -43.75
N GLY A 16 -12.29 -49.02 -43.31
CA GLY A 16 -12.56 -49.29 -41.89
C GLY A 16 -11.30 -49.17 -41.02
N LEU A 17 -10.19 -49.75 -41.46
CA LEU A 17 -8.90 -49.65 -40.75
C LEU A 17 -8.39 -48.20 -40.69
N SER A 18 -8.54 -47.46 -41.79
CA SER A 18 -8.16 -46.04 -41.85
C SER A 18 -9.01 -45.18 -40.92
N LEU A 19 -10.32 -45.46 -40.82
CA LEU A 19 -11.22 -44.80 -39.87
C LEU A 19 -10.83 -45.09 -38.42
N VAL A 20 -10.47 -46.32 -38.08
CA VAL A 20 -10.01 -46.68 -36.74
C VAL A 20 -8.70 -45.97 -36.39
N ALA A 21 -7.73 -45.98 -37.31
CA ALA A 21 -6.47 -45.27 -37.12
C ALA A 21 -6.68 -43.77 -36.93
N ALA A 22 -7.49 -43.14 -37.79
CA ALA A 22 -7.84 -41.73 -37.68
C ALA A 22 -8.55 -41.40 -36.35
N GLY A 23 -9.44 -42.29 -35.89
CA GLY A 23 -10.12 -42.16 -34.60
C GLY A 23 -9.14 -42.19 -33.43
N ILE A 24 -8.24 -43.17 -33.39
CA ILE A 24 -7.21 -43.31 -32.34
C ILE A 24 -6.30 -42.08 -32.34
N THR A 25 -5.75 -41.71 -33.49
CA THR A 25 -4.88 -40.53 -33.60
C THR A 25 -5.63 -39.25 -33.22
N GLY A 26 -6.87 -39.10 -33.66
CA GLY A 26 -7.72 -37.95 -33.32
C GLY A 26 -7.95 -37.85 -31.81
N THR A 27 -8.25 -38.96 -31.14
CA THR A 27 -8.42 -38.97 -29.68
C THR A 27 -7.13 -38.65 -28.93
N ILE A 28 -6.00 -39.23 -29.35
CA ILE A 28 -4.69 -38.97 -28.73
C ILE A 28 -4.31 -37.50 -28.92
N ALA A 29 -4.47 -36.97 -30.13
CA ALA A 29 -4.19 -35.57 -30.45
C ALA A 29 -5.10 -34.64 -29.64
N PHE A 30 -6.39 -34.98 -29.47
CA PHE A 30 -7.33 -34.19 -28.68
C PHE A 30 -6.93 -34.14 -27.20
N TYR A 31 -6.59 -35.28 -26.58
CA TYR A 31 -6.13 -35.31 -25.19
C TYR A 31 -4.80 -34.58 -24.99
N GLN A 32 -3.85 -34.71 -25.93
CA GLN A 32 -2.59 -33.98 -25.88
C GLN A 32 -2.81 -32.46 -26.01
N ALA A 33 -3.67 -32.03 -26.93
CA ALA A 33 -4.00 -30.62 -27.10
C ALA A 33 -4.67 -30.04 -25.86
N GLN A 34 -5.60 -30.78 -25.24
CA GLN A 34 -6.26 -30.35 -24.00
C GLN A 34 -5.25 -30.21 -22.84
N SER A 35 -4.37 -31.19 -22.66
CA SER A 35 -3.32 -31.16 -21.61
C SER A 35 -2.28 -30.07 -21.87
N ALA A 36 -1.86 -29.87 -23.11
CA ALA A 36 -0.95 -28.78 -23.46
C ALA A 36 -1.58 -27.40 -23.19
N LEU A 37 -2.87 -27.24 -23.51
CA LEU A 37 -3.59 -26.00 -23.25
C LEU A 37 -3.78 -25.73 -21.76
N SER A 38 -4.06 -26.75 -20.94
CA SER A 38 -4.19 -26.59 -19.49
C SER A 38 -2.85 -26.20 -18.85
N HIS A 39 -1.75 -26.87 -19.22
CA HIS A 39 -0.43 -26.51 -18.72
C HIS A 39 0.02 -25.13 -19.18
N ALA A 40 -0.30 -24.73 -20.41
CA ALA A 40 -0.04 -23.38 -20.88
C ALA A 40 -0.84 -22.33 -20.08
N ALA A 41 -2.10 -22.62 -19.75
CA ALA A 41 -2.91 -21.74 -18.90
C ALA A 41 -2.33 -21.64 -17.47
N GLU A 42 -1.96 -22.77 -16.86
CA GLU A 42 -1.31 -22.83 -15.53
C GLU A 42 -0.01 -22.04 -15.49
N SER A 43 0.89 -22.26 -16.46
CA SER A 43 2.16 -21.55 -16.56
C SER A 43 1.95 -20.04 -16.70
N ARG A 44 0.97 -19.62 -17.52
CA ARG A 44 0.62 -18.21 -17.67
C ARG A 44 0.10 -17.60 -16.37
N MET A 45 -0.78 -18.30 -15.65
CA MET A 45 -1.31 -17.82 -14.37
C MET A 45 -0.23 -17.74 -13.29
N SER A 46 0.66 -18.74 -13.22
CA SER A 46 1.82 -18.70 -12.31
C SER A 46 2.73 -17.54 -12.66
N GLY A 47 3.09 -17.37 -13.93
CA GLY A 47 3.93 -16.26 -14.38
C GLY A 47 3.33 -14.89 -14.07
N LEU A 48 2.02 -14.72 -14.27
CA LEU A 48 1.30 -13.49 -13.89
C LEU A 48 1.27 -13.26 -12.38
N ARG A 49 1.03 -14.32 -11.59
CA ARG A 49 1.05 -14.25 -10.13
C ARG A 49 2.44 -13.85 -9.64
N ASP A 50 3.48 -14.49 -10.16
CA ASP A 50 4.86 -14.28 -9.74
C ASP A 50 5.35 -12.88 -10.16
N ALA A 51 4.96 -12.41 -11.35
CA ALA A 51 5.20 -11.04 -11.80
C ALA A 51 4.50 -10.01 -10.91
N ARG A 52 3.22 -10.22 -10.56
CA ARG A 52 2.50 -9.33 -9.63
C ARG A 52 3.13 -9.30 -8.25
N ARG A 53 3.54 -10.47 -7.74
CA ARG A 53 4.24 -10.57 -6.46
C ARG A 53 5.54 -9.77 -6.50
N PHE A 54 6.33 -9.92 -7.56
CA PHE A 54 7.59 -9.19 -7.74
C PHE A 54 7.38 -7.67 -7.75
N VAL A 55 6.38 -7.18 -8.49
CA VAL A 55 6.04 -5.76 -8.53
C VAL A 55 5.63 -5.24 -7.15
N LEU A 56 4.76 -5.95 -6.44
CA LEU A 56 4.32 -5.55 -5.10
C LEU A 56 5.48 -5.55 -4.10
N GLN A 57 6.35 -6.56 -4.14
CA GLN A 57 7.54 -6.62 -3.28
C GLN A 57 8.47 -5.45 -3.57
N GLY A 58 8.81 -5.21 -4.84
CA GLY A 58 9.66 -4.08 -5.20
C GLY A 58 9.08 -2.72 -4.82
N TYR A 59 7.75 -2.55 -4.92
CA TYR A 59 7.08 -1.34 -4.45
C TYR A 59 7.19 -1.16 -2.93
N MET A 60 6.94 -2.22 -2.14
CA MET A 60 7.08 -2.16 -0.67
C MET A 60 8.53 -1.88 -0.24
N ASP A 61 9.51 -2.52 -0.89
CA ASP A 61 10.93 -2.31 -0.60
C ASP A 61 11.37 -0.86 -0.91
N HIS A 62 10.84 -0.30 -2.01
CA HIS A 62 11.07 1.08 -2.37
C HIS A 62 10.46 2.04 -1.35
N LEU A 63 9.19 1.86 -0.96
CA LEU A 63 8.54 2.66 0.08
C LEU A 63 9.29 2.59 1.41
N ALA A 64 9.74 1.40 1.83
CA ALA A 64 10.50 1.24 3.06
C ALA A 64 11.82 2.02 3.02
N THR A 65 12.50 2.00 1.87
CA THR A 65 13.75 2.74 1.66
C THR A 65 13.51 4.25 1.70
N GLU A 66 12.47 4.73 1.01
CA GLU A 66 12.11 6.16 1.00
C GLU A 66 11.72 6.65 2.40
N LEU A 67 10.86 5.91 3.11
CA LEU A 67 10.48 6.23 4.48
C LEU A 67 11.70 6.26 5.41
N HIS A 68 12.65 5.34 5.24
CA HIS A 68 13.89 5.36 6.02
C HIS A 68 14.73 6.61 5.74
N ILE A 69 14.87 7.02 4.48
CA ILE A 69 15.59 8.25 4.11
C ILE A 69 14.91 9.48 4.71
N ILE A 70 13.58 9.55 4.65
CA ILE A 70 12.82 10.68 5.19
C ILE A 70 12.90 10.71 6.72
N ALA A 71 12.66 9.58 7.39
CA ALA A 71 12.67 9.48 8.86
C ALA A 71 14.07 9.71 9.46
N SER A 72 15.13 9.33 8.74
CA SER A 72 16.52 9.61 9.15
C SER A 72 17.00 11.02 8.79
N ASN A 73 16.17 11.82 8.11
CA ASN A 73 16.51 13.18 7.75
C ASN A 73 16.60 14.06 9.02
N PRO A 74 17.72 14.76 9.28
CA PRO A 74 17.87 15.63 10.45
C PRO A 74 16.80 16.72 10.56
N THR A 75 16.21 17.13 9.45
CA THR A 75 15.11 18.10 9.41
C THR A 75 13.83 17.51 10.00
N VAL A 76 13.50 16.25 9.68
CA VAL A 76 12.34 15.55 10.25
C VAL A 76 12.54 15.31 11.73
N VAL A 77 13.72 14.82 12.13
CA VAL A 77 14.05 14.59 13.54
C VAL A 77 13.93 15.88 14.34
N ARG A 78 14.41 17.00 13.79
CA ARG A 78 14.24 18.32 14.42
C ARG A 78 12.77 18.75 14.46
N ALA A 79 12.02 18.57 13.37
CA ALA A 79 10.61 18.93 13.33
C ALA A 79 9.80 18.21 14.42
N VAL A 80 10.01 16.90 14.59
CA VAL A 80 9.38 16.11 15.68
C VAL A 80 9.70 16.72 17.04
N SER A 81 10.98 17.02 17.30
CA SER A 81 11.43 17.63 18.56
C SER A 81 10.82 19.01 18.79
N ASP A 82 10.83 19.85 17.76
CA ASP A 82 10.36 21.24 17.85
C ASP A 82 8.84 21.31 18.03
N PHE A 83 8.07 20.43 17.35
CA PHE A 83 6.62 20.33 17.58
C PHE A 83 6.32 19.82 18.99
N SER A 84 6.97 18.74 19.44
CA SER A 84 6.77 18.19 20.79
C SER A 84 7.10 19.24 21.87
N GLN A 85 8.20 19.99 21.69
CA GLN A 85 8.55 21.11 22.57
C GLN A 85 7.49 22.22 22.52
N ALA A 86 7.05 22.63 21.33
CA ALA A 86 6.05 23.69 21.19
C ALA A 86 4.71 23.32 21.87
N ILE A 87 4.27 22.07 21.76
CA ILE A 87 3.08 21.55 22.46
C ILE A 87 3.25 21.67 23.97
N HIS A 88 4.42 21.27 24.48
CA HIS A 88 4.72 21.39 25.91
C HIS A 88 4.78 22.86 26.39
N GLU A 89 5.26 23.78 25.55
CA GLU A 89 5.36 25.21 25.87
C GLU A 89 3.99 25.91 25.93
N VAL A 90 3.06 25.58 25.03
CA VAL A 90 1.70 26.15 25.04
C VAL A 90 0.81 25.53 26.12
N GLY A 91 1.04 24.26 26.45
CA GLY A 91 0.23 23.51 27.40
C GLY A 91 -1.07 22.96 26.81
N PRO A 92 -1.74 22.03 27.51
CA PRO A 92 -2.81 21.21 26.93
C PRO A 92 -4.08 21.98 26.55
N GLU A 93 -4.51 22.95 27.37
CA GLU A 93 -5.71 23.74 27.08
C GLU A 93 -5.53 24.59 25.82
N GLN A 94 -4.41 25.32 25.72
CA GLN A 94 -4.11 26.13 24.55
C GLN A 94 -3.80 25.28 23.32
N PHE A 95 -3.18 24.11 23.50
CA PHE A 95 -2.95 23.20 22.40
C PHE A 95 -4.25 22.70 21.77
N GLN A 96 -5.30 22.46 22.56
CA GLN A 96 -6.61 22.09 22.02
C GLN A 96 -7.20 23.20 21.13
N GLU A 97 -7.10 24.47 21.54
CA GLU A 97 -7.52 25.61 20.71
C GLU A 97 -6.71 25.69 19.41
N ILE A 98 -5.43 25.36 19.47
CA ILE A 98 -4.56 25.29 18.29
C ILE A 98 -5.03 24.16 17.36
N VAL A 99 -5.31 22.96 17.89
CA VAL A 99 -5.84 21.84 17.10
C VAL A 99 -7.12 22.24 16.39
N ASP A 100 -8.06 22.89 17.07
CA ASP A 100 -9.30 23.38 16.47
C ASP A 100 -9.03 24.35 15.31
N SER A 101 -8.07 25.26 15.46
CA SER A 101 -7.69 26.20 14.39
C SER A 101 -7.11 25.54 13.14
N PHE A 102 -6.50 24.36 13.28
CA PHE A 102 -5.89 23.61 12.17
C PHE A 102 -6.81 22.54 11.57
N VAL A 103 -7.69 21.95 12.37
CA VAL A 103 -8.53 20.81 12.01
C VAL A 103 -9.98 21.24 11.81
N THR A 104 -10.60 21.81 12.84
CA THR A 104 -12.03 22.14 12.86
C THR A 104 -12.35 23.39 12.03
N ASP A 105 -11.56 24.45 12.18
CA ASP A 105 -11.73 25.74 11.49
C ASP A 105 -10.98 25.81 10.16
N ASN A 106 -10.50 24.66 9.67
CA ASN A 106 -9.75 24.58 8.42
C ASN A 106 -10.67 24.96 7.24
N PRO A 107 -10.33 26.00 6.43
CA PRO A 107 -11.18 26.43 5.33
C PRO A 107 -11.11 25.51 4.10
N TYR A 108 -10.16 24.58 4.08
CA TYR A 108 -9.98 23.63 2.98
C TYR A 108 -10.90 22.41 3.17
N PRO A 109 -11.42 21.83 2.07
CA PRO A 109 -12.28 20.65 2.16
C PRO A 109 -11.52 19.42 2.69
N ASP A 110 -12.28 18.42 3.14
CA ASP A 110 -11.73 17.13 3.57
C ASP A 110 -10.76 16.55 2.52
N GLY A 111 -9.57 16.15 2.99
CA GLY A 111 -8.49 15.67 2.13
C GLY A 111 -7.57 16.76 1.56
N GLU A 112 -7.91 18.05 1.71
CA GLU A 112 -7.07 19.19 1.27
C GLU A 112 -6.51 20.01 2.45
N GLY A 113 -6.63 19.53 3.68
CA GLY A 113 -6.19 20.26 4.87
C GLY A 113 -4.69 20.61 4.88
N TYR A 114 -3.89 19.92 4.08
CA TYR A 114 -2.47 20.23 3.84
C TYR A 114 -2.23 21.54 3.07
N GLU A 115 -3.28 22.20 2.59
CA GLU A 115 -3.18 23.52 1.97
C GLU A 115 -3.09 24.66 3.00
N LEU A 116 -3.40 24.40 4.27
CA LEU A 116 -3.37 25.39 5.34
C LEU A 116 -1.94 25.73 5.77
N LEU A 117 -1.39 26.81 5.19
CA LEU A 117 -0.03 27.27 5.52
C LEU A 117 0.09 27.96 6.89
N SER A 118 -0.96 28.65 7.34
CA SER A 118 -0.98 29.40 8.60
C SER A 118 -2.40 29.68 9.06
N THR A 119 -2.59 29.69 10.38
CA THR A 119 -3.83 30.12 11.06
C THR A 119 -3.79 31.61 11.42
N GLY A 120 -2.69 32.32 11.13
CA GLY A 120 -2.46 33.71 11.50
C GLY A 120 -2.00 33.92 12.95
N SER A 121 -1.98 32.85 13.76
CA SER A 121 -1.44 32.87 15.12
C SER A 121 0.10 32.96 15.13
N THR A 122 0.66 33.46 16.23
CA THR A 122 2.10 33.53 16.51
C THR A 122 2.52 32.68 17.70
N ASP A 123 1.68 31.72 18.10
CA ASP A 123 2.02 30.76 19.15
C ASP A 123 3.20 29.87 18.70
N PRO A 124 3.96 29.29 19.66
CA PRO A 124 5.10 28.43 19.36
C PRO A 124 4.80 27.31 18.35
N TYR A 125 3.63 26.66 18.44
CA TYR A 125 3.28 25.55 17.55
C TYR A 125 3.07 26.04 16.12
N THR A 126 2.30 27.11 15.96
CA THR A 126 2.03 27.72 14.64
C THR A 126 3.32 28.23 13.98
N LEU A 127 4.31 28.70 14.75
CA LEU A 127 5.61 29.10 14.20
C LEU A 127 6.42 27.90 13.69
N VAL A 128 6.45 26.79 14.42
CA VAL A 128 7.08 25.54 13.95
C VAL A 128 6.34 25.02 12.72
N HIS A 129 5.00 25.07 12.73
CA HIS A 129 4.18 24.71 11.59
C HIS A 129 4.53 25.51 10.33
N GLN A 130 4.55 26.84 10.41
CA GLN A 130 4.87 27.72 9.27
C GLN A 130 6.26 27.43 8.67
N ARG A 131 7.21 26.99 9.50
CA ARG A 131 8.57 26.66 9.08
C ARG A 131 8.64 25.31 8.35
N ASP A 132 8.05 24.26 8.92
CA ASP A 132 8.29 22.88 8.47
C ASP A 132 7.18 22.33 7.56
N HIS A 133 5.94 22.81 7.71
CA HIS A 133 4.80 22.37 6.91
C HIS A 133 5.00 22.54 5.40
N PRO A 134 5.57 23.64 4.86
CA PRO A 134 5.76 23.81 3.42
C PRO A 134 6.57 22.70 2.75
N TRP A 135 7.50 22.08 3.47
CA TRP A 135 8.27 20.94 2.98
C TRP A 135 7.55 19.62 3.24
N LEU A 136 6.99 19.41 4.43
CA LEU A 136 6.26 18.19 4.79
C LEU A 136 5.01 17.97 3.91
N ARG A 137 4.30 19.04 3.53
CA ARG A 137 3.12 18.93 2.67
C ARG A 137 3.45 18.50 1.24
N GLN A 138 4.70 18.64 0.78
CA GLN A 138 5.08 18.25 -0.58
C GLN A 138 4.86 16.76 -0.82
N PHE A 139 5.09 15.92 0.20
CA PHE A 139 4.85 14.49 0.07
C PHE A 139 3.36 14.15 -0.18
N VAL A 140 2.44 14.95 0.35
CA VAL A 140 1.01 14.80 0.09
C VAL A 140 0.63 15.41 -1.27
N ALA A 141 1.10 16.64 -1.53
CA ALA A 141 0.81 17.36 -2.77
C ALA A 141 1.34 16.64 -4.03
N ASP A 142 2.49 15.96 -3.92
CA ASP A 142 3.09 15.19 -5.02
C ASP A 142 2.50 13.77 -5.13
N GLY A 143 1.56 13.40 -4.25
CA GLY A 143 0.90 12.10 -4.24
C GLY A 143 1.79 10.95 -3.80
N ILE A 144 2.87 11.24 -3.07
CA ILE A 144 3.79 10.23 -2.52
C ILE A 144 3.12 9.52 -1.34
N PHE A 145 2.48 10.29 -0.45
CA PHE A 145 1.72 9.76 0.69
C PHE A 145 0.34 10.39 0.75
N ASP A 146 -0.61 9.65 1.31
CA ASP A 146 -1.96 10.16 1.60
C ASP A 146 -1.96 11.16 2.77
N ASP A 147 -1.11 10.92 3.78
CA ASP A 147 -0.83 11.83 4.88
C ASP A 147 0.60 11.61 5.40
N VAL A 148 1.15 12.60 6.10
CA VAL A 148 2.44 12.56 6.80
C VAL A 148 2.20 12.85 8.28
N TYR A 149 2.46 11.84 9.11
CA TYR A 149 2.39 11.96 10.56
C TYR A 149 3.79 12.13 11.17
N LEU A 150 3.93 13.07 12.09
CA LEU A 150 5.06 13.11 13.02
C LEU A 150 4.55 12.68 14.40
N ILE A 151 5.21 11.68 14.96
CA ILE A 151 4.84 11.07 16.23
C ILE A 151 6.07 11.17 17.14
N ASP A 152 5.88 11.70 18.33
CA ASP A 152 6.98 11.82 19.29
C ASP A 152 7.22 10.51 20.06
N ALA A 153 8.25 10.49 20.91
CA ALA A 153 8.62 9.29 21.65
C ALA A 153 7.58 8.84 22.69
N SER A 154 6.64 9.72 23.07
CA SER A 154 5.52 9.35 23.95
C SER A 154 4.39 8.65 23.21
N GLY A 155 4.42 8.69 21.86
CA GLY A 155 3.33 8.20 21.03
C GLY A 155 2.26 9.26 20.77
N GLN A 156 2.53 10.55 21.02
CA GLN A 156 1.60 11.62 20.66
C GLN A 156 1.77 11.99 19.18
N ILE A 157 0.66 12.17 18.47
CA ILE A 157 0.65 12.73 17.11
C ILE A 157 0.87 14.24 17.22
N VAL A 158 2.10 14.69 16.99
CA VAL A 158 2.47 16.11 17.13
C VAL A 158 2.24 16.90 15.84
N TYR A 159 2.08 16.21 14.70
CA TYR A 159 1.77 16.81 13.41
C TYR A 159 1.11 15.79 12.46
N THR A 160 0.16 16.27 11.67
CA THR A 160 -0.36 15.63 10.43
C THR A 160 -0.30 16.67 9.31
N ALA A 161 -0.01 16.26 8.08
CA ALA A 161 -0.09 17.16 6.93
C ALA A 161 -1.55 17.40 6.54
N ALA A 162 -2.37 16.35 6.50
CA ALA A 162 -3.78 16.42 6.09
C ALA A 162 -4.69 17.14 7.10
N LYS A 163 -4.24 17.34 8.34
CA LYS A 163 -5.00 18.02 9.41
C LYS A 163 -6.31 17.33 9.76
N HIS A 164 -6.27 16.00 9.85
CA HIS A 164 -7.39 15.23 10.38
C HIS A 164 -7.50 15.35 11.91
N GLY A 165 -8.61 14.86 12.47
CA GLY A 165 -8.90 14.82 13.91
C GLY A 165 -7.95 13.95 14.74
N ASP A 166 -6.89 13.39 14.15
CA ASP A 166 -5.89 12.59 14.85
C ASP A 166 -4.84 13.45 15.56
N LEU A 167 -4.73 14.73 15.17
CA LEU A 167 -3.73 15.64 15.73
C LEU A 167 -3.90 15.77 17.24
N GLY A 168 -2.82 15.53 17.98
CA GLY A 168 -2.77 15.67 19.44
C GLY A 168 -3.12 14.41 20.22
N HIS A 169 -3.74 13.41 19.59
CA HIS A 169 -4.05 12.13 20.23
C HIS A 169 -2.78 11.31 20.51
N LEU A 170 -2.81 10.55 21.60
CA LEU A 170 -1.81 9.51 21.88
C LEU A 170 -2.23 8.19 21.22
N MET A 171 -1.27 7.39 20.75
CA MET A 171 -1.53 6.06 20.19
C MET A 171 -2.27 5.11 21.16
N SER A 172 -2.31 5.44 22.45
CA SER A 172 -3.07 4.72 23.48
C SER A 172 -4.51 5.18 23.66
N ASP A 173 -4.92 6.30 23.06
CA ASP A 173 -6.26 6.85 23.18
C ASP A 173 -7.27 5.93 22.49
N GLU A 174 -8.45 5.76 23.10
CA GLU A 174 -9.49 4.82 22.64
C GLU A 174 -9.90 5.09 21.18
N GLU A 175 -9.89 6.35 20.74
CA GLU A 175 -10.27 6.78 19.39
C GLU A 175 -9.28 6.31 18.31
N ILE A 176 -8.01 6.10 18.66
CA ILE A 176 -6.97 5.75 17.68
C ILE A 176 -6.23 4.43 17.97
N ALA A 177 -6.37 3.85 19.15
CA ALA A 177 -5.63 2.65 19.57
C ALA A 177 -5.85 1.41 18.67
N GLU A 178 -7.03 1.29 18.04
CA GLU A 178 -7.36 0.19 17.13
C GLU A 178 -6.98 0.47 15.66
N ARG A 179 -6.43 1.65 15.36
CA ARG A 179 -6.07 2.03 13.99
C ARG A 179 -4.75 1.39 13.56
N PRO A 180 -4.57 1.13 12.25
CA PRO A 180 -3.33 0.56 11.71
C PRO A 180 -2.06 1.33 12.11
N LEU A 181 -2.16 2.66 12.23
CA LEU A 181 -1.05 3.52 12.65
C LEU A 181 -0.59 3.23 14.08
N ALA A 182 -1.52 3.10 15.04
CA ALA A 182 -1.21 2.78 16.42
C ALA A 182 -0.59 1.38 16.54
N HIS A 183 -1.13 0.40 15.82
CA HIS A 183 -0.53 -0.94 15.75
C HIS A 183 0.90 -0.91 15.19
N ALA A 184 1.15 -0.15 14.12
CA ALA A 184 2.48 -0.01 13.53
C ALA A 184 3.45 0.66 14.50
N PHE A 185 3.05 1.74 15.16
CA PHE A 185 3.85 2.42 16.17
C PHE A 185 4.21 1.48 17.32
N MET A 186 3.24 0.76 17.87
CA MET A 186 3.45 -0.21 18.96
C MET A 186 4.37 -1.37 18.54
N HIS A 187 4.27 -1.83 17.29
CA HIS A 187 5.16 -2.86 16.78
C HIS A 187 6.62 -2.38 16.75
N ILE A 188 6.86 -1.17 16.22
CA ILE A 188 8.20 -0.59 16.10
C ILE A 188 8.78 -0.22 17.47
N SER A 189 7.98 0.36 18.37
CA SER A 189 8.44 0.76 19.70
C SER A 189 8.78 -0.44 20.60
N SER A 190 8.11 -1.59 20.39
CA SER A 190 8.40 -2.82 21.12
C SER A 190 9.70 -3.52 20.70
N ASP A 191 10.18 -3.28 19.48
CA ASP A 191 11.43 -3.84 18.95
C ASP A 191 12.13 -2.84 18.00
N PRO A 192 12.82 -1.82 18.56
CA PRO A 192 13.40 -0.73 17.77
C PRO A 192 14.48 -1.17 16.77
N HIS A 193 15.03 -2.38 16.94
CA HIS A 193 16.06 -2.94 16.08
C HIS A 193 15.49 -3.82 14.96
N ARG A 194 14.20 -4.17 15.01
CA ARG A 194 13.52 -4.97 14.02
C ARG A 194 12.72 -4.08 13.10
N LEU A 195 13.43 -3.38 12.22
CA LEU A 195 12.80 -2.86 10.99
C LEU A 195 12.46 -4.09 10.13
N PRO A 196 11.18 -4.39 9.86
CA PRO A 196 10.77 -5.70 9.32
C PRO A 196 11.17 -5.94 7.85
N TYR A 197 12.01 -5.09 7.28
CA TYR A 197 12.48 -5.14 5.88
C TYR A 197 13.97 -4.80 5.71
N LEU A 198 14.81 -5.05 6.73
CA LEU A 198 16.26 -5.25 6.56
C LEU A 198 16.62 -6.74 6.52
#